data_AF-A0A5C7ZU56-F1
#
_entry.id   AF-A0A5C7ZU56-F1
#
_cell.length_a   1.000
_cell.length_b   1.000
_cell.length_c   1.000
_cell.angle_alpha   90.00
_cell.angle_beta   90.00
_cell.angle_gamma   90.00
#
_symmetry.space_group_name_H-M   'P 1'
#
loop_
_entity.id
_entity.type
_entity.pdbx_description
1 polymer ?
#
loop_
_entity_poly.entity_id
_entity_poly.type
_entity_poly.pdbx_seq_one_letter_code
_entity_poly.pdbx_strand_id
1 'polypeptide(L)'
;MKDHLSGQQKADQNLAIFLSWSASKTGADFREVVLRGQLNRKEIARECGFAKSVLLQNPRVRDSLKSLEADLREQGILPPLAVIEGAAPVVATTESNNPRVAADKARLKRLEVENAALRAELMELRGQLERYRVMDNVLSSTGRLPR
;
A
#
# COMPACT_ATOMS: atom_id res chain seq x y z
N MET A 1 -11.32 -12.20 -42.50
CA MET A 1 -12.04 -12.99 -41.47
C MET A 1 -11.89 -12.26 -40.15
N LYS A 2 -12.99 -11.79 -39.55
CA LYS A 2 -12.97 -11.33 -38.15
C LYS A 2 -13.22 -12.59 -37.33
N ASP A 3 -12.19 -13.12 -36.69
CA ASP A 3 -12.34 -14.29 -35.81
C ASP A 3 -13.36 -13.97 -34.72
N HIS A 4 -14.56 -14.52 -34.86
CA HIS A 4 -15.62 -14.39 -33.89
C HIS A 4 -15.33 -15.37 -32.76
N LEU A 5 -14.37 -15.02 -31.91
CA LEU A 5 -14.12 -15.74 -30.67
C LEU A 5 -15.41 -15.86 -29.87
N SER A 6 -15.78 -17.08 -29.51
CA SER A 6 -16.92 -17.34 -28.63
C SER A 6 -16.72 -16.59 -27.31
N GLY A 7 -17.81 -16.20 -26.65
CA GLY A 7 -17.75 -15.50 -25.36
C GLY A 7 -16.92 -16.27 -24.32
N GLN A 8 -16.94 -17.61 -24.37
CA GLN A 8 -16.10 -18.46 -23.52
C GLN A 8 -14.62 -18.36 -23.89
N GLN A 9 -14.27 -18.44 -25.18
CA GLN A 9 -12.88 -18.32 -25.63
C GLN A 9 -12.28 -16.96 -25.29
N LYS A 10 -13.09 -15.89 -25.41
CA LYS A 10 -12.68 -14.54 -24.99
C LYS A 10 -12.47 -14.44 -23.48
N ALA A 11 -13.30 -15.13 -22.69
CA ALA A 11 -13.12 -15.22 -21.24
C ALA A 11 -11.82 -15.96 -20.87
N ASP A 12 -11.51 -17.05 -21.57
CA ASP A 12 -10.27 -17.81 -21.37
C ASP A 12 -9.03 -17.01 -21.78
N GLN A 13 -9.11 -16.29 -22.90
CA GLN A 13 -8.03 -15.41 -23.35
C GLN A 13 -7.74 -14.31 -22.34
N ASN A 14 -8.78 -13.66 -21.79
CA ASN A 14 -8.62 -12.64 -20.75
C ASN A 14 -7.98 -13.20 -19.47
N LEU A 15 -8.29 -14.46 -19.11
CA LEU A 15 -7.67 -15.13 -17.98
C LEU A 15 -6.19 -15.39 -18.24
N ALA A 16 -5.84 -15.91 -19.41
CA ALA A 16 -4.45 -16.17 -19.78
C ALA A 16 -3.63 -14.86 -19.77
N ILE A 17 -4.18 -13.78 -20.31
CA ILE A 17 -3.56 -12.45 -20.28
C ILE A 17 -3.33 -12.01 -18.83
N PHE A 18 -4.35 -12.10 -17.97
CA PHE A 18 -4.22 -11.70 -16.56
C PHE A 18 -3.15 -12.50 -15.82
N LEU A 19 -3.10 -13.82 -16.01
CA LEU A 19 -2.09 -14.68 -15.38
C LEU A 19 -0.67 -14.37 -15.87
N SER A 20 -0.51 -14.15 -17.18
CA SER A 20 0.78 -13.76 -17.76
C SER A 20 1.25 -12.40 -17.22
N TRP A 21 0.34 -11.45 -17.08
CA TRP A 21 0.62 -10.15 -16.48
C TRP A 21 1.03 -10.29 -15.01
N SER A 22 0.28 -11.06 -14.20
CA SER A 22 0.64 -11.26 -12.79
C SER A 22 1.98 -11.95 -12.62
N ALA A 23 2.32 -12.90 -13.50
CA ALA A 23 3.59 -13.60 -13.46
C ALA A 23 4.78 -12.72 -13.93
N SER A 24 4.51 -11.73 -14.78
CA SER A 24 5.54 -10.79 -15.26
C SER A 24 5.96 -9.73 -14.23
N LYS A 25 5.20 -9.60 -13.13
CA LYS A 25 5.37 -8.52 -12.14
C LYS A 25 6.09 -9.01 -10.89
N THR A 26 6.90 -8.13 -10.31
CA THR A 26 7.60 -8.36 -9.05
C THR A 26 6.83 -7.76 -7.87
N GLY A 27 7.17 -8.16 -6.65
CA GLY A 27 6.57 -7.58 -5.44
C GLY A 27 6.77 -6.07 -5.28
N ALA A 28 7.79 -5.48 -5.91
CA ALA A 28 8.00 -4.03 -5.96
C ALA A 28 6.99 -3.37 -6.92
N ASP A 29 6.82 -3.93 -8.12
CA ASP A 29 5.85 -3.43 -9.10
C ASP A 29 4.42 -3.46 -8.53
N PHE A 30 4.10 -4.52 -7.78
CA PHE A 30 2.80 -4.62 -7.11
C PHE A 30 2.58 -3.51 -6.08
N ARG A 31 3.63 -2.97 -5.42
CA ARG A 31 3.50 -1.83 -4.49
C ARG A 31 3.12 -0.54 -5.20
N GLU A 32 3.67 -0.30 -6.39
CA GLU A 32 3.38 0.92 -7.16
C GLU A 32 1.92 0.98 -7.61
N VAL A 33 1.33 -0.18 -7.92
CA VAL A 33 -0.06 -0.31 -8.35
C VAL A 33 -1.06 -0.48 -7.18
N VAL A 34 -0.62 -0.38 -5.91
CA VAL A 34 -1.53 -0.39 -4.75
C VAL A 34 -2.28 0.93 -4.65
N LEU A 35 -3.61 0.86 -4.61
CA LEU A 35 -4.48 2.00 -4.38
C LEU A 35 -5.48 1.67 -3.27
N ARG A 36 -5.43 2.41 -2.15
CA ARG A 36 -6.36 2.26 -1.01
C ARG A 36 -6.42 0.83 -0.43
N GLY A 37 -5.28 0.13 -0.36
CA GLY A 37 -5.18 -1.21 0.22
C GLY A 37 -5.63 -2.35 -0.70
N GLN A 38 -5.84 -2.07 -1.98
CA GLN A 38 -6.17 -3.06 -3.02
C GLN A 38 -5.34 -2.76 -4.28
N LEU A 39 -5.26 -3.72 -5.21
CA LEU A 39 -4.61 -3.46 -6.50
C LEU A 39 -5.51 -2.57 -7.37
N ASN A 40 -4.91 -1.56 -8.01
CA ASN A 40 -5.62 -0.58 -8.82
C ASN A 40 -6.26 -1.22 -10.07
N ARG A 41 -7.56 -1.50 -10.00
CA ARG A 41 -8.33 -2.15 -11.09
C ARG A 41 -8.24 -1.42 -12.43
N LYS A 42 -8.10 -0.10 -12.44
CA LYS A 42 -7.99 0.68 -13.70
C LYS A 42 -6.64 0.46 -14.37
N GLU A 43 -5.60 0.33 -13.56
CA GLU A 43 -4.22 0.13 -14.00
C GLU A 43 -4.01 -1.30 -14.49
N ILE A 44 -4.49 -2.28 -13.73
CA ILE A 44 -4.51 -3.69 -14.17
C ILE A 44 -5.21 -3.84 -15.52
N ALA A 45 -6.39 -3.24 -15.70
CA ALA A 45 -7.13 -3.31 -16.96
C ALA A 45 -6.35 -2.67 -18.13
N ARG A 46 -5.65 -1.57 -17.86
CA ARG A 46 -4.80 -0.88 -18.86
C ARG A 46 -3.61 -1.74 -19.26
N GLU A 47 -2.92 -2.32 -18.29
CA GLU A 47 -1.73 -3.16 -18.54
C GLU A 47 -2.09 -4.48 -19.22
N CYS A 48 -3.18 -5.12 -18.79
CA CYS A 48 -3.70 -6.32 -19.44
C CYS A 48 -4.36 -6.04 -20.80
N GLY A 49 -4.60 -4.78 -21.18
CA GLY A 49 -5.22 -4.45 -22.46
C GLY A 49 -6.67 -4.90 -22.61
N PHE A 50 -7.41 -5.10 -21.51
CA PHE A 50 -8.83 -5.45 -21.54
C PHE A 50 -9.69 -4.47 -20.74
N ALA A 51 -11.00 -4.46 -21.00
CA ALA A 51 -11.92 -3.57 -20.28
C ALA A 51 -12.00 -3.91 -18.79
N LYS A 52 -12.10 -2.89 -17.92
CA LYS A 52 -12.29 -3.07 -16.47
C LYS A 52 -13.47 -3.99 -16.13
N SER A 53 -14.51 -4.03 -16.96
CA SER A 53 -15.67 -4.92 -16.80
C SER A 53 -15.30 -6.40 -16.78
N VAL A 54 -14.21 -6.80 -17.43
CA VAL A 54 -13.71 -8.19 -17.43
C VAL A 54 -13.36 -8.66 -16.02
N LEU A 55 -12.76 -7.80 -15.20
CA LEU A 55 -12.44 -8.10 -13.79
C LEU A 55 -13.70 -8.35 -12.93
N LEU A 56 -14.87 -7.88 -13.38
CA LEU A 56 -16.15 -8.02 -12.67
C LEU A 56 -17.01 -9.16 -13.24
N GLN A 57 -17.07 -9.26 -14.57
CA GLN A 57 -17.96 -10.17 -15.30
C GLN A 57 -17.37 -11.56 -15.48
N ASN A 58 -16.05 -11.69 -15.63
CA ASN A 58 -15.41 -13.00 -15.76
C ASN A 58 -15.11 -13.54 -14.36
N PRO A 59 -15.86 -14.55 -13.87
CA PRO A 59 -15.67 -15.07 -12.52
C PRO A 59 -14.26 -15.63 -12.32
N ARG A 60 -13.67 -16.25 -13.36
CA ARG A 60 -12.33 -16.83 -13.26
C ARG A 60 -11.26 -15.77 -13.02
N VAL A 61 -11.30 -14.68 -13.78
CA VAL A 61 -10.37 -13.54 -13.60
C VAL A 61 -10.57 -12.89 -12.23
N ARG A 62 -11.82 -12.73 -11.80
CA ARG A 62 -12.15 -12.17 -10.50
C ARG A 62 -11.58 -13.02 -9.36
N ASP A 63 -11.71 -14.34 -9.44
CA ASP A 63 -11.26 -15.25 -8.40
C ASP A 63 -9.73 -15.36 -8.39
N SER A 64 -9.07 -15.40 -9.55
CA SER A 64 -7.61 -15.29 -9.65
C SER A 64 -7.08 -13.97 -9.08
N LEU A 65 -7.77 -12.86 -9.31
CA LEU A 65 -7.40 -11.56 -8.77
C LEU A 65 -7.56 -11.50 -7.25
N LYS A 66 -8.58 -12.15 -6.68
CA LYS A 66 -8.73 -12.27 -5.22
C LYS A 66 -7.61 -13.11 -4.61
N SER A 67 -7.27 -14.24 -5.24
CA SER A 67 -6.17 -15.10 -4.82
C SER A 67 -4.84 -14.33 -4.82
N LEU A 68 -4.54 -13.65 -5.93
CA LEU A 68 -3.34 -12.83 -6.05
C LEU A 68 -3.24 -11.78 -4.94
N GLU A 69 -4.35 -11.10 -4.62
CA GLU A 69 -4.34 -10.14 -3.51
C GLU A 69 -4.21 -10.79 -2.12
N ALA A 70 -4.69 -12.02 -1.93
CA ALA A 70 -4.48 -12.76 -0.69
C ALA A 70 -2.99 -13.12 -0.55
N ASP A 71 -2.39 -13.68 -1.60
CA ASP A 71 -0.97 -14.05 -1.64
C ASP A 71 -0.07 -12.82 -1.38
N LEU A 72 -0.38 -11.68 -2.01
CA LEU A 72 0.35 -10.42 -1.79
C LEU A 72 0.18 -9.86 -0.37
N ARG A 73 -0.92 -10.16 0.32
CA ARG A 73 -1.11 -9.79 1.73
C ARG A 73 -0.31 -10.70 2.65
N GLU A 74 -0.28 -12.01 2.37
CA GLU A 74 0.55 -12.97 3.11
C GLU A 74 2.04 -12.61 2.98
N GLN A 75 2.46 -12.14 1.81
CA GLN A 75 3.82 -11.64 1.57
C GLN A 75 4.10 -10.24 2.14
N GLY A 76 3.12 -9.57 2.75
CA GLY A 76 3.27 -8.22 3.31
C GLY A 76 3.50 -7.11 2.27
N ILE A 77 3.12 -7.34 1.02
CA ILE A 77 3.19 -6.36 -0.07
C ILE A 77 1.96 -5.45 -0.05
N LEU A 78 0.77 -6.02 0.15
CA LEU A 78 -0.46 -5.27 0.36
C LEU A 78 -0.69 -4.99 1.86
N PRO A 79 -1.15 -3.78 2.23
CA PRO A 79 -1.64 -3.52 3.58
C PRO A 79 -2.76 -4.51 3.95
N PRO A 80 -2.92 -4.85 5.25
CA PRO A 80 -4.07 -5.61 5.70
C PRO A 80 -5.35 -4.88 5.26
N LEU A 81 -6.37 -5.62 4.85
CA LEU A 81 -7.69 -5.01 4.64
C LEU A 81 -8.09 -4.39 5.97
N ALA A 82 -8.07 -3.06 6.04
CA ALA A 82 -8.72 -2.36 7.14
C ALA A 82 -10.16 -2.84 7.10
N VAL A 83 -10.53 -3.66 8.09
CA VAL A 83 -11.91 -4.09 8.32
C VAL A 83 -12.67 -2.83 8.72
N ILE A 84 -13.08 -2.06 7.72
CA ILE A 84 -14.09 -1.02 7.90
C ILE A 84 -15.41 -1.76 7.76
N GLU A 85 -15.83 -2.43 8.85
CA GLU A 85 -17.23 -2.81 9.02
C GLU A 85 -18.07 -1.53 8.84
N GLY A 86 -18.73 -1.38 7.68
CA GLY A 86 -19.75 -0.36 7.46
C GLY A 86 -19.48 0.76 6.44
N ALA A 87 -18.51 0.67 5.53
CA ALA A 87 -18.33 1.71 4.51
C ALA A 87 -18.96 1.37 3.15
N ALA A 88 -20.10 2.01 2.87
CA ALA A 88 -20.74 2.12 1.55
C ALA A 88 -19.74 2.53 0.44
N PRO A 89 -20.00 2.19 -0.84
CA PRO A 89 -19.01 2.33 -1.91
C PRO A 89 -18.73 3.82 -2.15
N VAL A 90 -17.52 4.27 -1.82
CA VAL A 90 -17.08 5.63 -2.11
C VAL A 90 -16.81 5.72 -3.61
N VAL A 91 -17.86 6.10 -4.35
CA VAL A 91 -17.80 6.59 -5.71
C VAL A 91 -16.82 7.76 -5.76
N ALA A 92 -15.83 7.66 -6.64
CA ALA A 92 -14.95 8.76 -6.99
C ALA A 92 -15.80 9.93 -7.48
N THR A 93 -15.90 10.97 -6.65
CA THR A 93 -16.37 12.28 -7.06
C THR A 93 -15.15 13.20 -7.03
N THR A 94 -14.80 13.66 -8.23
CA THR A 94 -14.21 14.96 -8.54
C THR A 94 -13.72 15.81 -7.37
N GLU A 95 -12.44 16.17 -7.45
CA GLU A 95 -11.81 17.27 -6.74
C GLU A 95 -12.64 18.56 -6.87
N SER A 96 -13.43 18.89 -5.85
CA SER A 96 -13.86 20.26 -5.57
C SER A 96 -14.61 20.32 -4.23
N ASN A 97 -14.00 20.95 -3.22
CA ASN A 97 -14.67 21.45 -2.02
C ASN A 97 -15.45 20.43 -1.14
N ASN A 98 -14.82 19.30 -0.79
CA ASN A 98 -15.36 18.46 0.29
C ASN A 98 -14.78 18.93 1.65
N PRO A 99 -15.60 19.43 2.61
CA PRO A 99 -15.11 19.92 3.91
C PRO A 99 -14.35 18.84 4.71
N ARG A 100 -14.57 17.56 4.40
CA ARG A 100 -13.81 16.44 4.97
C ARG A 100 -12.33 16.45 4.56
N VAL A 101 -12.02 16.77 3.31
CA VAL A 101 -10.62 16.81 2.82
C VAL A 101 -9.84 17.95 3.49
N ALA A 102 -10.49 19.08 3.77
CA ALA A 102 -9.88 20.17 4.52
C ALA A 102 -9.60 19.78 5.98
N ALA A 103 -10.53 19.09 6.63
CA ALA A 103 -10.35 18.55 7.98
C ALA A 103 -9.23 17.49 8.03
N ASP A 104 -9.18 16.59 7.05
CA ASP A 104 -8.14 15.57 6.94
C ASP A 104 -6.76 16.20 6.72
N LYS A 105 -6.66 17.24 5.87
CA LYS A 105 -5.42 17.98 5.66
C LYS A 105 -4.96 18.73 6.92
N ALA A 106 -5.89 19.29 7.69
CA ALA A 106 -5.57 19.94 8.96
C ALA A 106 -5.07 18.92 10.01
N ARG A 107 -5.72 17.75 10.08
CA ARG A 107 -5.29 16.65 10.94
C ARG A 107 -3.92 16.11 10.54
N LEU A 108 -3.66 15.94 9.24
CA LEU A 108 -2.35 15.52 8.72
C LEU A 108 -1.25 16.50 9.13
N LYS A 109 -1.45 17.81 8.92
CA LYS A 109 -0.47 18.83 9.32
C LYS A 109 -0.18 18.79 10.82
N ARG A 110 -1.21 18.62 11.64
CA ARG A 110 -1.05 18.50 13.10
C ARG A 110 -0.23 17.27 13.46
N LEU A 111 -0.55 16.12 12.86
CA LEU A 111 0.19 14.88 13.07
C LEU A 111 1.64 14.98 12.60
N GLU A 112 1.92 15.66 11.48
CA GLU A 112 3.29 15.89 10.99
C GLU A 112 4.11 16.73 11.98
N VAL A 113 3.52 17.78 12.54
CA VAL A 113 4.16 18.61 13.58
C VAL A 113 4.42 17.80 14.85
N GLU A 114 3.43 17.03 15.32
CA GLU A 114 3.59 16.15 16.49
C GLU A 114 4.66 15.09 16.25
N ASN A 115 4.73 14.49 15.06
CA ASN A 115 5.76 13.51 14.71
C ASN A 115 7.16 14.15 14.70
N ALA A 116 7.30 15.36 14.16
CA ALA A 116 8.56 16.09 14.15
C ALA A 116 9.02 16.43 15.57
N ALA A 117 8.11 16.87 16.44
CA ALA A 117 8.40 17.15 17.85
C ALA A 117 8.86 15.88 18.60
N LEU A 118 8.10 14.79 18.47
CA LEU A 118 8.45 13.51 19.10
C LEU A 118 9.80 12.97 18.62
N ARG A 119 10.12 13.12 17.32
CA ARG A 119 11.43 12.74 16.78
C ARG A 119 12.56 13.58 17.36
N ALA A 120 12.34 14.87 17.58
CA ALA A 120 13.32 15.76 18.19
C ALA A 120 13.57 15.35 19.66
N GLU A 121 12.52 15.10 20.44
CA GLU A 121 12.64 14.60 21.82
C GLU A 121 13.41 13.27 21.86
N LEU A 122 13.08 12.32 20.99
CA LEU A 122 13.81 11.05 20.90
C LEU A 122 15.29 11.26 20.57
N MET A 123 15.63 12.23 19.73
CA MET A 123 17.02 12.54 19.40
C MET A 123 17.76 13.14 20.60
N GLU A 124 17.11 14.04 21.34
CA GLU A 124 17.66 14.62 22.56
C GLU A 124 17.89 13.57 23.65
N LEU A 125 16.89 12.73 23.93
CA LEU A 125 17.00 11.65 24.92
C LEU A 125 18.09 10.64 24.54
N ARG A 126 18.20 10.28 23.26
CA ARG A 126 19.29 9.41 22.77
C ARG A 126 20.66 10.06 22.97
N GLY A 127 20.79 11.37 22.74
CA GLY A 127 22.02 12.11 23.01
C GLY A 127 22.41 12.11 24.49
N GLN A 128 21.43 12.28 25.38
CA GLN A 128 21.66 12.18 26.83
C GLN A 128 22.12 10.79 27.25
N LEU A 129 21.47 9.74 26.73
CA LEU A 129 21.88 8.35 26.99
C LEU A 129 23.29 8.07 26.50
N GLU A 130 23.67 8.56 25.32
CA GLU A 130 25.03 8.39 24.81
C GLU A 130 26.06 9.09 25.70
N ARG A 131 25.75 10.31 26.17
CA ARG A 131 26.61 11.02 27.14
C ARG A 131 26.77 10.22 28.44
N TYR A 132 25.70 9.64 28.97
CA TYR A 132 25.78 8.78 30.16
C TYR A 132 26.59 7.51 29.88
N ARG A 133 26.43 6.89 28.71
CA ARG A 133 27.20 5.72 28.29
C ARG A 133 28.70 6.02 28.23
N VAL A 134 29.10 7.17 27.71
CA VAL A 134 30.50 7.61 27.70
C VAL A 134 31.01 7.79 29.12
N MET A 135 30.22 8.43 29.99
CA MET A 135 30.60 8.66 31.39
C MET A 135 30.77 7.34 32.15
N ASP A 136 29.88 6.38 31.94
CA ASP A 136 29.93 5.03 32.51
C ASP A 136 31.14 4.23 32.02
N ASN A 137 31.51 4.37 30.74
CA ASN A 137 32.69 3.73 30.18
C ASN A 137 33.99 4.28 30.80
N VAL A 138 34.09 5.61 30.95
CA VAL A 138 35.26 6.26 31.59
C VAL A 138 35.35 5.86 33.06
N LEU A 139 34.22 5.83 33.77
CA LEU A 139 34.14 5.34 35.15
C LEU A 139 34.61 3.89 35.27
N SER A 140 34.14 3.02 34.38
CA SER A 140 34.48 1.59 34.40
C SER A 140 35.95 1.33 34.05
N SER A 141 36.54 2.14 33.16
CA SER A 141 37.93 1.98 32.71
C SER A 141 38.97 2.67 33.60
N THR A 142 38.63 3.81 34.20
CA THR A 142 39.59 4.64 34.97
C THR A 142 39.22 4.84 36.44
N GLY A 143 38.01 4.46 36.86
CA GLY A 143 37.53 4.62 38.24
C GLY A 143 37.27 6.09 38.65
N ARG A 144 37.27 7.04 37.72
CA ARG A 144 37.08 8.48 37.97
C ARG A 144 36.12 9.10 36.96
N LEU A 145 35.32 10.07 37.39
CA LEU A 145 34.41 10.82 36.51
C LEU A 145 35.20 11.82 35.63
N PRO A 146 34.89 11.92 34.32
CA PRO A 146 35.41 12.99 33.48
C PRO A 146 34.87 14.35 33.97
N ARG A 147 35.77 15.31 34.19
CA ARG A 147 35.46 16.67 34.66
C ARG A 147 35.05 17.58 33.51
#